data_AF-A0A0A2F5R5-F1
#
_entry.id   AF-A0A0A2F5R5-F1
#
_cell.length_a   1.000
_cell.length_b   1.000
_cell.length_c   1.000
_cell.angle_alpha   90.00
_cell.angle_beta   90.00
_cell.angle_gamma   90.00
#
_symmetry.space_group_name_H-M   'P 1'
#
loop_
_entity.id
_entity.type
_entity.pdbx_description
1 polymer ?
#
loop_
_entity_poly.entity_id
_entity_poly.type
_entity_poly.pdbx_seq_one_letter_code
_entity_poly.pdbx_strand_id
1 'polypeptide(L)'
;MKGIPDFKNWYEQHQNILKQNDLAKYFIEVRNLSQKVGYYPLSSGRIFRDEENQIQVQYFFDYFLDEKIDGLIPKDDVITACKKYFVLLLELISDCFKTFGHIIDPVEYFVYSITAGGKSLDDIEEELGFPRKWTDIGGIPYEERVKMLRHHFEKDVTIDYVFEKYLGTNRFGDKII
;
A
#
# COMPACT_ATOMS: atom_id res chain seq x y z
N MET A 1 8.25 -7.51 9.95
CA MET A 1 8.40 -6.74 11.20
C MET A 1 8.56 -7.72 12.36
N LYS A 2 9.64 -7.64 13.15
CA LYS A 2 9.87 -8.53 14.31
C LYS A 2 9.46 -7.80 15.58
N GLY A 3 8.81 -8.50 16.51
CA GLY A 3 8.45 -7.95 17.83
C GLY A 3 7.20 -7.06 17.86
N ILE A 4 6.51 -6.88 16.73
CA ILE A 4 5.22 -6.16 16.70
C ILE A 4 4.10 -7.14 17.09
N PRO A 5 3.29 -6.81 18.12
CA PRO A 5 2.11 -7.60 18.48
C PRO A 5 1.20 -7.83 17.27
N ASP A 6 0.63 -9.03 17.17
CA ASP A 6 -0.34 -9.44 16.13
C ASP A 6 0.14 -9.42 14.67
N PHE A 7 1.30 -8.81 14.35
CA PHE A 7 1.84 -8.74 12.99
C PHE A 7 2.02 -10.12 12.37
N LYS A 8 2.50 -11.11 13.14
CA LYS A 8 2.70 -12.47 12.62
C LYS A 8 1.38 -13.09 12.15
N ASN A 9 0.33 -13.00 12.96
CA ASN A 9 -0.99 -13.54 12.64
C ASN A 9 -1.59 -12.80 11.44
N TRP A 10 -1.56 -11.46 11.47
CA TRP A 10 -2.00 -10.61 10.35
C TRP A 10 -1.30 -10.97 9.04
N TYR A 11 0.02 -11.15 9.09
CA TYR A 11 0.84 -11.47 7.91
C TYR A 11 0.54 -12.87 7.37
N GLU A 12 0.39 -13.87 8.24
CA GLU A 12 0.04 -15.23 7.86
C GLU A 12 -1.36 -15.30 7.20
N GLN A 13 -2.33 -14.54 7.71
CA GLN A 13 -3.67 -14.43 7.11
C GLN A 13 -3.61 -13.87 5.69
N HIS A 14 -2.93 -12.74 5.49
CA HIS A 14 -2.78 -12.13 4.17
C HIS A 14 -1.98 -13.01 3.20
N GLN A 15 -0.95 -13.71 3.68
CA GLN A 15 -0.25 -14.70 2.87
C GLN A 15 -1.20 -15.82 2.40
N ASN A 16 -2.09 -16.30 3.27
CA ASN A 16 -3.02 -17.36 2.90
C ASN A 16 -4.03 -16.88 1.84
N ILE A 17 -4.53 -15.64 1.96
CA ILE A 17 -5.41 -15.02 0.95
C ILE A 17 -4.70 -14.99 -0.42
N LEU A 18 -3.47 -14.47 -0.48
CA LEU A 18 -2.70 -14.42 -1.73
C LEU A 18 -2.36 -15.80 -2.29
N LYS A 19 -2.05 -16.77 -1.42
CA LYS A 19 -1.81 -18.18 -1.81
C LYS A 19 -3.06 -18.87 -2.34
N GLN A 20 -4.25 -18.40 -2.02
CA GLN A 20 -5.51 -18.96 -2.55
C GLN A 20 -5.98 -18.22 -3.81
N ASN A 21 -5.50 -16.99 -4.04
CA ASN A 21 -5.87 -16.17 -5.18
C ASN A 21 -5.14 -16.60 -6.47
N ASP A 22 -5.89 -17.05 -7.48
CA ASP A 22 -5.31 -17.56 -8.74
C ASP A 22 -4.57 -16.48 -9.53
N LEU A 23 -5.06 -15.24 -9.52
CA LEU A 23 -4.40 -14.12 -10.17
C LEU A 23 -3.02 -13.82 -9.53
N ALA A 24 -2.95 -13.85 -8.20
CA ALA A 24 -1.68 -13.67 -7.48
C ALA A 24 -0.68 -14.80 -7.77
N LYS A 25 -1.15 -16.06 -7.77
CA LYS A 25 -0.33 -17.22 -8.16
C LYS A 25 0.22 -17.04 -9.58
N TYR A 26 -0.65 -16.69 -10.52
CA TYR A 26 -0.30 -16.46 -11.92
C TYR A 26 0.83 -15.42 -12.06
N PHE A 27 0.69 -14.25 -11.44
CA PHE A 27 1.71 -13.20 -11.55
C PHE A 27 3.05 -13.57 -10.90
N ILE A 28 3.05 -14.38 -9.83
CA ILE A 28 4.29 -14.90 -9.23
C ILE A 28 5.00 -15.85 -10.21
N GLU A 29 4.27 -16.79 -10.81
CA GLU A 29 4.85 -17.77 -11.71
C GLU A 29 5.31 -17.13 -13.03
N VAL A 30 4.50 -16.23 -13.62
CA VAL A 30 4.91 -15.47 -14.81
C VAL A 30 6.17 -14.65 -14.57
N ARG A 31 6.28 -13.99 -13.40
CA ARG A 31 7.51 -13.28 -13.04
C ARG A 31 8.70 -14.24 -12.96
N ASN A 32 8.52 -15.41 -12.33
CA ASN A 32 9.57 -16.42 -12.22
C ASN A 32 10.02 -16.89 -13.61
N LEU A 33 9.09 -17.24 -14.50
CA LEU A 33 9.40 -17.67 -15.87
C LEU A 33 10.12 -16.56 -16.65
N SER A 34 9.62 -15.33 -16.58
CA SER A 34 10.24 -14.21 -17.28
C SER A 34 11.64 -13.89 -16.76
N GLN A 35 11.84 -13.83 -15.43
CA GLN A 35 13.13 -13.46 -14.85
C GLN A 35 14.18 -14.58 -14.85
N LYS A 36 13.76 -15.85 -14.77
CA LYS A 36 14.69 -16.99 -14.63
C LYS A 36 14.90 -17.76 -15.93
N VAL A 37 13.89 -17.80 -16.80
CA VAL A 37 13.94 -18.55 -18.07
C VAL A 37 14.03 -17.59 -19.27
N GLY A 38 13.59 -16.34 -19.12
CA GLY A 38 13.54 -15.36 -20.21
C GLY A 38 12.26 -15.42 -21.04
N TYR A 39 11.20 -16.05 -20.52
CA TYR A 39 9.93 -16.15 -21.22
C TYR A 39 9.21 -14.79 -21.27
N TYR A 40 8.51 -14.52 -22.38
CA TYR A 40 7.70 -13.32 -22.53
C TYR A 40 6.21 -13.65 -22.39
N PRO A 41 5.49 -13.09 -21.40
CA PRO A 41 4.16 -13.58 -21.03
C PRO A 41 3.01 -13.06 -21.90
N LEU A 42 3.29 -12.23 -22.92
CA LEU A 42 2.27 -11.66 -23.80
C LEU A 42 2.38 -12.30 -25.18
N SER A 43 1.24 -12.67 -25.76
CA SER A 43 1.20 -13.31 -27.08
C SER A 43 0.82 -12.35 -28.20
N SER A 44 -0.20 -11.53 -27.97
CA SER A 44 -0.84 -10.75 -29.03
C SER A 44 -1.61 -9.55 -28.48
N GLY A 45 -2.08 -8.70 -29.39
CA GLY A 45 -3.01 -7.64 -29.07
C GLY A 45 -4.03 -7.43 -30.19
N ARG A 46 -5.18 -6.87 -29.82
CA ARG A 46 -6.27 -6.52 -30.73
C ARG A 46 -6.57 -5.03 -30.60
N ILE A 47 -6.69 -4.37 -31.75
CA ILE A 47 -7.19 -3.00 -31.86
C ILE A 47 -8.66 -3.06 -32.27
N PHE A 48 -9.51 -2.31 -31.59
CA PHE A 48 -10.94 -2.19 -31.93
C PHE A 48 -11.44 -0.79 -31.61
N ARG A 49 -12.65 -0.46 -32.06
CA ARG A 49 -13.34 0.77 -31.65
C ARG A 49 -14.45 0.41 -30.67
N ASP A 50 -14.59 1.20 -29.61
CA ASP A 50 -15.70 1.06 -28.66
C ASP A 50 -16.99 1.71 -29.20
N GLU A 51 -18.03 1.71 -28.37
CA GLU A 51 -19.35 2.28 -28.70
C GLU A 51 -19.29 3.80 -28.95
N GLU A 52 -18.30 4.50 -28.40
CA GLU A 52 -18.03 5.92 -28.60
C GLU A 52 -17.07 6.19 -29.78
N ASN A 53 -16.78 5.16 -30.58
CA ASN A 53 -15.89 5.20 -31.73
C ASN A 53 -14.43 5.58 -31.38
N GLN A 54 -14.03 5.42 -30.12
CA GLN A 54 -12.65 5.61 -29.65
C GLN A 54 -11.82 4.35 -29.90
N ILE A 55 -10.55 4.53 -30.24
CA ILE A 55 -9.63 3.42 -30.49
C ILE A 55 -9.21 2.82 -29.15
N GLN A 56 -9.45 1.52 -28.98
CA GLN A 56 -9.04 0.74 -27.82
C GLN A 56 -8.05 -0.36 -28.22
N VAL A 57 -7.18 -0.72 -27.29
CA VAL A 57 -6.20 -1.80 -27.46
C VAL A 57 -6.35 -2.79 -26.31
N GLN A 58 -6.51 -4.06 -26.65
CA GLN A 58 -6.47 -5.19 -25.72
C GLN A 58 -5.20 -6.01 -25.96
N TYR A 59 -4.58 -6.47 -24.88
CA TYR A 59 -3.45 -7.38 -24.93
C TYR A 59 -3.84 -8.71 -24.28
N PHE A 60 -3.28 -9.80 -24.80
CA PHE A 60 -3.57 -11.15 -24.33
C PHE A 60 -2.31 -11.81 -23.80
N PHE A 61 -2.49 -12.57 -22.72
CA PHE A 61 -1.44 -13.43 -22.20
C PHE A 61 -1.13 -14.56 -23.18
N ASP A 62 0.07 -15.12 -23.05
CA ASP A 62 0.44 -16.32 -23.78
C ASP A 62 -0.20 -17.57 -23.15
N TYR A 63 -0.74 -18.45 -23.98
CA TYR A 63 -1.39 -19.70 -23.59
C TYR A 63 -0.48 -20.92 -23.72
N PHE A 64 0.70 -20.77 -24.32
CA PHE A 64 1.69 -21.84 -24.45
C PHE A 64 2.66 -21.94 -23.28
N LEU A 65 2.28 -21.33 -22.15
CA LEU A 65 3.10 -21.30 -20.96
C LEU A 65 3.16 -22.69 -20.27
N ASP A 66 4.22 -22.89 -19.49
CA ASP A 66 4.50 -24.04 -18.60
C ASP A 66 3.22 -24.62 -17.96
N GLU A 67 3.12 -25.96 -17.88
CA GLU A 67 1.99 -26.69 -17.25
C GLU A 67 1.63 -26.16 -15.85
N LYS A 68 2.60 -25.59 -15.12
CA LYS A 68 2.39 -24.99 -13.80
C LYS A 68 1.42 -23.81 -13.80
N ILE A 69 1.25 -23.13 -14.93
CA ILE A 69 0.32 -22.01 -15.05
C ILE A 69 -0.85 -22.29 -15.97
N ASP A 70 -0.91 -23.49 -16.54
CA ASP A 70 -2.11 -23.98 -17.18
C ASP A 70 -3.28 -23.97 -16.17
N GLY A 71 -4.40 -23.40 -16.57
CA GLY A 71 -5.55 -23.12 -15.69
C GLY A 71 -5.45 -21.88 -14.78
N LEU A 72 -4.28 -21.25 -14.62
CA LEU A 72 -4.11 -19.99 -13.87
C LEU A 72 -4.16 -18.74 -14.76
N ILE A 73 -4.10 -18.91 -16.08
CA ILE A 73 -4.09 -17.81 -17.04
C ILE A 73 -5.37 -16.96 -16.88
N PRO A 74 -5.25 -15.64 -16.63
CA PRO A 74 -6.40 -14.77 -16.48
C PRO A 74 -7.27 -14.75 -17.74
N LYS A 75 -8.59 -14.74 -17.54
CA LYS A 75 -9.57 -14.59 -18.63
C LYS A 75 -9.70 -13.14 -19.10
N ASP A 76 -9.37 -12.19 -18.23
CA ASP A 76 -9.36 -10.77 -18.56
C ASP A 76 -8.17 -10.45 -19.50
N ASP A 77 -8.26 -9.33 -20.21
CA ASP A 77 -7.10 -8.78 -20.91
C ASP A 77 -6.00 -8.39 -19.91
N VAL A 78 -4.77 -8.26 -20.42
CA VAL A 78 -3.57 -8.02 -19.60
C VAL A 78 -3.70 -6.75 -18.74
N ILE A 79 -4.24 -5.66 -19.28
CA ILE A 79 -4.35 -4.39 -18.55
C ILE A 79 -5.35 -4.55 -17.40
N THR A 80 -6.50 -5.16 -17.68
CA THR A 80 -7.53 -5.44 -16.66
C THR A 80 -7.00 -6.37 -15.57
N ALA A 81 -6.32 -7.47 -15.94
CA ALA A 81 -5.71 -8.38 -14.99
C ALA A 81 -4.63 -7.69 -14.12
N CYS A 82 -3.77 -6.88 -14.72
CA CYS A 82 -2.76 -6.10 -14.00
C CYS A 82 -3.41 -5.11 -13.03
N LYS A 83 -4.48 -4.42 -13.45
CA LYS A 83 -5.21 -3.49 -12.58
C LYS A 83 -5.85 -4.21 -11.40
N LYS A 84 -6.50 -5.37 -11.62
CA LYS A 84 -7.08 -6.19 -10.54
C LYS A 84 -6.02 -6.65 -9.54
N TYR A 85 -4.87 -7.12 -10.02
CA TYR A 85 -3.78 -7.53 -9.15
C TYR A 85 -3.15 -6.35 -8.39
N PHE A 86 -3.01 -5.20 -9.06
CA PHE A 86 -2.55 -3.98 -8.41
C PHE A 86 -3.49 -3.52 -7.29
N VAL A 87 -4.80 -3.53 -7.52
CA VAL A 87 -5.80 -3.22 -6.49
C VAL A 87 -5.72 -4.21 -5.32
N LEU A 88 -5.60 -5.52 -5.59
CA LEU A 88 -5.42 -6.54 -4.54
C LEU A 88 -4.20 -6.25 -3.64
N LEU A 89 -3.09 -5.82 -4.24
CA LEU A 89 -1.91 -5.42 -3.47
C LEU A 89 -2.13 -4.12 -2.70
N LEU A 90 -2.81 -3.13 -3.30
CA LEU A 90 -3.12 -1.88 -2.63
C LEU A 90 -4.04 -2.07 -1.43
N GLU A 91 -5.03 -2.97 -1.51
CA GLU A 91 -5.90 -3.32 -0.39
C GLU A 91 -5.10 -3.87 0.79
N LEU A 92 -4.15 -4.77 0.54
CA LEU A 92 -3.24 -5.29 1.57
C LEU A 92 -2.39 -4.18 2.20
N ILE A 93 -1.88 -3.24 1.39
CA ILE A 93 -1.09 -2.13 1.91
C ILE A 93 -1.97 -1.18 2.73
N SER A 94 -3.18 -0.87 2.26
CA SER A 94 -4.17 -0.06 3.00
C SER A 94 -4.52 -0.70 4.35
N ASP A 95 -4.74 -2.01 4.39
CA ASP A 95 -5.01 -2.74 5.63
C ASP A 95 -3.80 -2.71 6.59
N CYS A 96 -2.58 -2.77 6.06
CA CYS A 96 -1.36 -2.60 6.85
C CYS A 96 -1.27 -1.20 7.49
N PHE A 97 -1.63 -0.13 6.76
CA PHE A 97 -1.69 1.22 7.30
C PHE A 97 -2.77 1.34 8.39
N LYS A 98 -3.96 0.77 8.18
CA LYS A 98 -5.03 0.81 9.18
C LYS A 98 -4.71 0.02 10.44
N THR A 99 -3.99 -1.09 10.31
CA THR A 99 -3.68 -1.98 11.44
C THR A 99 -2.44 -1.52 12.21
N PHE A 100 -1.39 -1.09 11.49
CA PHE A 100 -0.08 -0.77 12.07
C PHE A 100 0.35 0.68 11.84
N GLY A 101 -0.56 1.57 11.46
CA GLY A 101 -0.26 2.96 11.15
C GLY A 101 0.43 3.69 12.31
N HIS A 102 -0.01 3.46 13.55
CA HIS A 102 0.69 3.94 14.76
C HIS A 102 2.17 3.51 14.88
N ILE A 103 2.66 2.59 14.05
CA ILE A 103 4.06 2.15 14.00
C ILE A 103 4.75 2.62 12.70
N ILE A 104 4.06 2.54 11.56
CA ILE A 104 4.67 2.74 10.24
C ILE A 104 4.38 4.12 9.63
N ASP A 105 3.32 4.78 10.07
CA ASP A 105 2.90 6.10 9.62
C ASP A 105 3.38 7.16 10.63
N PRO A 106 4.23 8.11 10.22
CA PRO A 106 4.74 9.14 11.13
C PRO A 106 3.66 9.99 11.80
N VAL A 107 2.56 10.27 11.09
CA VAL A 107 1.47 11.11 11.61
C VAL A 107 0.66 10.34 12.65
N GLU A 108 0.27 9.10 12.36
CA GLU A 108 -0.39 8.26 13.37
C GLU A 108 0.53 7.93 14.55
N TYR A 109 1.82 7.68 14.30
CA TYR A 109 2.80 7.44 15.36
C TYR A 109 2.88 8.62 16.33
N PHE A 110 2.92 9.85 15.82
CA PHE A 110 2.91 11.05 16.65
C PHE A 110 1.63 11.12 17.50
N VAL A 111 0.46 10.96 16.87
CA VAL A 111 -0.84 10.99 17.56
C VAL A 111 -0.91 9.90 18.62
N TYR A 112 -0.53 8.67 18.28
CA TYR A 112 -0.48 7.54 19.21
C TYR A 112 0.41 7.85 20.41
N SER A 113 1.64 8.32 20.15
CA SER A 113 2.64 8.57 21.19
C SER A 113 2.14 9.51 22.29
N ILE A 114 1.44 10.59 21.93
CA ILE A 114 0.97 11.60 22.89
C ILE A 114 -0.41 11.29 23.50
N THR A 115 -1.15 10.30 22.96
CA THR A 115 -2.50 9.96 23.43
C THR A 115 -2.57 8.64 24.18
N ALA A 116 -2.05 7.56 23.57
CA ALA A 116 -2.16 6.19 24.08
C ALA A 116 -0.78 5.54 24.35
N GLY A 117 0.27 6.03 23.68
CA GLY A 117 1.65 5.55 23.82
C GLY A 117 2.38 6.07 25.06
N GLY A 118 1.77 7.01 25.79
CA GLY A 118 2.26 7.48 27.10
C GLY A 118 3.53 8.33 27.07
N LYS A 119 3.94 8.83 25.89
CA LYS A 119 5.08 9.75 25.77
C LYS A 119 4.68 11.17 26.15
N SER A 120 5.56 11.86 26.86
CA SER A 120 5.46 13.31 27.06
C SER A 120 5.97 14.06 25.82
N LEU A 121 5.64 15.35 25.69
CA LEU A 121 6.20 16.18 24.62
C LEU A 121 7.74 16.28 24.71
N ASP A 122 8.29 16.28 25.92
CA ASP A 122 9.74 16.29 26.13
C ASP A 122 10.41 15.03 25.56
N ASP A 123 9.75 13.87 25.63
CA ASP A 123 10.27 12.62 25.07
C ASP A 123 10.22 12.66 23.53
N ILE A 124 9.21 13.32 22.96
CA ILE A 124 9.11 13.55 21.50
C ILE A 124 10.16 14.54 21.02
N GLU A 125 10.42 15.61 21.78
CA GLU A 125 11.49 16.56 21.48
C GLU A 125 12.85 15.85 21.43
N GLU A 126 13.15 15.04 22.45
CA GLU A 126 14.39 14.26 22.52
C GLU A 126 14.51 13.28 21.35
N GLU A 127 13.42 12.61 20.98
CA GLU A 127 13.37 11.71 19.82
C GLU A 127 13.63 12.42 18.48
N LEU A 128 13.13 13.65 18.34
CA LEU A 128 13.41 14.51 17.19
C LEU A 128 14.83 15.10 17.22
N GLY A 129 15.60 14.87 18.28
CA GLY A 129 16.96 15.38 18.45
C GLY A 129 17.03 16.77 19.07
N PHE A 130 15.92 17.30 19.58
CA PHE A 130 15.89 18.55 20.34
C PHE A 130 16.17 18.30 21.82
N PRO A 131 16.70 19.30 22.56
CA PRO A 131 16.74 19.22 24.01
C PRO A 131 15.33 19.10 24.62
N ARG A 132 15.19 18.40 25.74
CA ARG A 132 13.93 18.41 26.50
C ARG A 132 13.56 19.85 26.88
N LYS A 133 12.27 20.17 26.83
CA LYS A 133 11.70 21.50 27.02
C LYS A 133 12.04 22.50 25.91
N TRP A 134 12.48 22.05 24.74
CA TRP A 134 12.81 22.93 23.62
C TRP A 134 11.63 23.80 23.19
N THR A 135 10.42 23.26 23.21
CA THR A 135 9.19 23.99 22.87
C THR A 135 8.54 24.67 24.09
N ASP A 136 9.09 24.49 25.30
CA ASP A 136 8.56 25.06 26.54
C ASP A 136 8.97 26.55 26.71
N ILE A 137 8.58 27.36 25.73
CA ILE A 137 8.87 28.78 25.69
C ILE A 137 7.68 29.53 26.31
N GLY A 138 7.96 30.48 27.20
CA GLY A 138 6.93 31.27 27.85
C GLY A 138 6.00 31.98 26.85
N GLY A 139 4.69 31.84 27.05
CA GLY A 139 3.66 32.46 26.20
C GLY A 139 3.14 31.57 25.06
N ILE A 140 3.67 30.36 24.88
CA ILE A 140 3.18 29.40 23.88
C ILE A 140 2.26 28.36 24.54
N PRO A 141 0.99 28.26 24.15
CA PRO A 141 0.07 27.23 24.65
C PRO A 141 0.49 25.80 24.28
N TYR A 142 0.07 24.83 25.08
CA TYR A 142 0.35 23.40 24.84
C TYR A 142 -0.04 22.93 23.43
N GLU A 143 -1.23 23.29 22.96
CA GLU A 143 -1.71 22.90 21.63
C GLU A 143 -0.81 23.41 20.51
N GLU A 144 -0.24 24.59 20.67
CA GLU A 144 0.65 25.18 19.67
C GLU A 144 2.00 24.43 19.65
N ARG A 145 2.50 24.02 20.81
CA ARG A 145 3.68 23.15 20.91
C ARG A 145 3.46 21.81 20.23
N VAL A 146 2.28 21.21 20.42
CA VAL A 146 1.89 19.96 19.73
C VAL A 146 1.92 20.16 18.21
N LYS A 147 1.33 21.25 17.68
CA LYS A 147 1.35 21.55 16.25
C LYS A 147 2.76 21.72 15.70
N MET A 148 3.62 22.45 16.42
CA MET A 148 5.03 22.65 16.02
C MET A 148 5.75 21.31 15.87
N LEU A 149 5.62 20.43 16.85
CA LEU A 149 6.26 19.10 16.81
C LEU A 149 5.63 18.21 15.73
N ARG A 150 4.31 18.24 15.57
CA ARG A 150 3.59 17.46 14.56
C ARG A 150 4.09 17.74 13.15
N HIS A 151 4.43 19.00 12.85
CA HIS A 151 4.94 19.40 11.54
C HIS A 151 6.23 18.65 11.14
N HIS A 152 7.04 18.19 12.10
CA HIS A 152 8.22 17.38 11.81
C HIS A 152 7.89 15.93 11.37
N PHE A 153 6.69 15.46 11.67
CA PHE A 153 6.17 14.14 11.26
C PHE A 153 5.32 14.20 10.00
N GLU A 154 4.65 15.32 9.73
CA GLU A 154 3.89 15.59 8.51
C GLU A 154 4.83 15.77 7.31
N LYS A 155 5.36 14.67 6.78
CA LYS A 155 6.07 14.63 5.49
C LYS A 155 5.09 14.31 4.36
N ASP A 156 5.43 14.69 3.13
CA ASP A 156 4.65 14.35 1.94
C ASP A 156 4.47 12.84 1.81
N VAL A 157 3.31 12.33 2.23
CA VAL A 157 2.95 10.92 2.06
C VAL A 157 2.20 10.79 0.74
N THR A 158 2.91 10.39 -0.31
CA THR A 158 2.37 10.29 -1.67
C THR A 158 1.45 9.09 -1.89
N ILE A 159 1.29 8.19 -0.91
CA ILE A 159 0.48 6.98 -1.04
C ILE A 159 -1.02 7.29 -1.11
N ASP A 160 -1.46 8.38 -0.50
CA ASP A 160 -2.87 8.77 -0.46
C ASP A 160 -3.42 9.01 -1.86
N TYR A 161 -2.67 9.69 -2.73
CA TYR A 161 -3.05 9.88 -4.14
C TYR A 161 -3.33 8.54 -4.85
N VAL A 162 -2.55 7.50 -4.54
CA VAL A 162 -2.72 6.18 -5.14
C VAL A 162 -3.94 5.48 -4.53
N PHE A 163 -4.12 5.52 -3.21
CA PHE A 163 -5.29 4.93 -2.57
C PHE A 163 -6.59 5.62 -2.99
N GLU A 164 -6.60 6.94 -3.09
CA GLU A 164 -7.77 7.70 -3.55
C GLU A 164 -8.13 7.31 -4.98
N LYS A 165 -7.16 7.24 -5.88
CA LYS A 165 -7.38 6.90 -7.29
C LYS A 165 -7.93 5.49 -7.50
N TYR A 166 -7.49 4.51 -6.71
CA TYR A 166 -7.79 3.09 -6.96
C TYR A 166 -8.76 2.47 -5.95
N LEU A 167 -8.81 2.96 -4.72
CA LEU A 167 -9.65 2.46 -3.62
C LEU A 167 -10.73 3.48 -3.19
N GLY A 168 -10.61 4.76 -3.57
CA GLY A 168 -11.56 5.81 -3.22
C GLY A 168 -11.47 6.31 -1.78
N THR A 169 -10.40 5.95 -1.06
CA THR A 169 -10.13 6.41 0.31
C THR A 169 -8.65 6.77 0.47
N ASN A 170 -8.32 7.64 1.43
CA ASN A 170 -6.94 7.83 1.86
C ASN A 170 -6.43 6.62 2.70
N ARG A 171 -5.20 6.69 3.21
CA ARG A 171 -4.61 5.64 4.06
C ARG A 171 -5.32 5.44 5.40
N PHE A 172 -6.04 6.43 5.89
CA PHE A 172 -6.86 6.37 7.10
C PHE A 172 -8.25 5.74 6.86
N GLY A 173 -8.66 5.59 5.60
CA GLY A 173 -9.97 5.07 5.22
C GLY A 173 -11.05 6.13 5.01
N ASP A 174 -10.69 7.41 5.06
CA ASP A 174 -11.62 8.50 4.79
C ASP A 174 -11.89 8.62 3.29
N LYS A 175 -13.15 8.86 2.93
CA LYS A 175 -13.54 9.21 1.57
C LYS A 175 -13.34 10.72 1.34
N ILE A 176 -12.82 11.10 0.18
CA ILE A 176 -12.87 12.49 -0.25
C ILE A 176 -14.29 12.77 -0.77
N ILE A 177 -14.91 13.83 -0.23
CA ILE A 177 -16.20 14.39 -0.65
C ILE A 177 -15.98 15.30 -1.86
#